data_AF-A0A848LJS4-F1
#
_entry.id   AF-A0A848LJS4-F1
#
_cell.length_a   1.000
_cell.length_b   1.000
_cell.length_c   1.000
_cell.angle_alpha   90.00
_cell.angle_beta   90.00
_cell.angle_gamma   90.00
#
_symmetry.space_group_name_H-M   'P 1'
#
loop_
_entity.id
_entity.type
_entity.pdbx_description
1 polymer ?
#
loop_
_entity_poly.entity_id
_entity_poly.type
_entity_poly.pdbx_seq_one_letter_code
_entity_poly.pdbx_strand_id
1 'polypeptide(L)'
;MSLARANIPSPVPLAPETEGTKQGPANAGPTSTVGAEGDNYRYWREHGLEWGPEYTARKLTRPKFHIQELILAQAASRMAPGRVLEFGCGVGRHLQYLSSIPQLEVFGVDQSPTMVEHMRSWATAEWLAERVKLIPPITPLPFDTAAFDLVFTCEVLIHVRPEHLRQVLSELLRVSRGHVLHIEATPGEEVIASCHDGCWSHDLQGVYASLGVQCQRLGDAHGDQSVFYVNLTPDAPAIHFDPAFFERCRNMERDLEKGFALAADARAQAHGELEQVTAALARTREALSRSQEELARTKEQLSHSQEELGRTQPHLRHFESVRRALRQMSPDAADRVALSAGEALAEIARTTVFPELIHWVTTLSEQQRELRFLKKAGTFQLTRKLKDAATRLPLNSMARRLSGRGPSIEVESLTTRNPRSQGHEVWLLSCWFTDFGGYFPLEHALFEPGTFEPRPNDNAPHGHSLVTSRPARVQLFQSPQGARLMFLRHGWSGHVALTVDGNTQVIDLYSEQPDSIEVDLSSYPFSIRVACVNRFAAPLSQR
;
A
#
# COMPACT_ATOMS: atom_id res chain seq x y z
N MET A 1 -7.50 -20.59 15.39
CA MET A 1 -8.12 -20.39 14.06
C MET A 1 -7.05 -19.86 13.11
N SER A 2 -6.58 -20.71 12.21
CA SER A 2 -5.56 -20.41 11.21
C SER A 2 -6.21 -19.67 10.04
N LEU A 3 -5.76 -18.43 9.77
CA LEU A 3 -6.10 -17.72 8.53
C LEU A 3 -5.08 -18.12 7.47
N ALA A 4 -5.51 -18.98 6.55
CA ALA A 4 -4.74 -19.36 5.38
C ALA A 4 -4.45 -18.12 4.52
N ARG A 5 -3.17 -17.80 4.33
CA ARG A 5 -2.72 -16.84 3.33
C ARG A 5 -3.07 -17.41 1.96
N ALA A 6 -3.94 -16.73 1.21
CA ALA A 6 -4.09 -16.98 -0.21
C ALA A 6 -2.74 -16.69 -0.88
N ASN A 7 -2.10 -17.73 -1.42
CA ASN A 7 -0.92 -17.63 -2.26
C ASN A 7 -1.37 -17.00 -3.59
N ILE A 8 -1.24 -15.67 -3.70
CA ILE A 8 -1.29 -14.99 -4.99
C ILE A 8 0.09 -15.23 -5.62
N PRO A 9 0.21 -15.88 -6.79
CA PRO A 9 1.49 -16.06 -7.45
C PRO A 9 2.11 -14.68 -7.71
N SER A 10 3.40 -14.53 -7.40
CA SER A 10 4.17 -13.38 -7.87
C SER A 10 4.05 -13.29 -9.39
N PRO A 11 3.89 -12.09 -9.98
CA PRO A 11 3.95 -11.95 -11.43
C PRO A 11 5.28 -12.53 -11.90
N VAL A 12 5.20 -13.49 -12.82
CA VAL A 12 6.37 -13.97 -13.56
C VAL A 12 7.01 -12.71 -14.18
N PRO A 13 8.32 -12.47 -14.01
CA PRO A 13 8.97 -11.36 -14.69
C PRO A 13 8.68 -11.51 -16.18
N LEU A 14 8.11 -10.47 -16.79
CA LEU A 14 8.08 -10.36 -18.24
C LEU A 14 9.51 -10.59 -18.72
N ALA A 15 9.70 -11.60 -19.58
CA ALA A 15 10.98 -11.74 -20.26
C ALA A 15 11.24 -10.40 -20.95
N PRO A 16 12.37 -9.73 -20.67
CA PRO A 16 12.70 -8.52 -21.39
C PRO A 16 12.75 -8.89 -22.87
N GLU A 17 12.03 -8.12 -23.70
CA GLU A 17 12.31 -8.06 -25.11
C GLU A 17 13.77 -7.62 -25.22
N THR A 18 14.66 -8.60 -25.40
CA THR A 18 16.07 -8.30 -25.61
C THR A 18 16.15 -7.55 -26.92
N GLU A 19 16.43 -6.24 -26.84
CA GLU A 19 16.96 -5.42 -27.94
C GLU A 19 18.30 -6.00 -28.40
N GLY A 20 18.23 -7.14 -29.09
CA GLY A 20 19.33 -7.71 -29.82
C GLY A 20 19.38 -7.05 -31.19
N THR A 21 20.13 -5.95 -31.29
CA THR A 21 20.52 -5.36 -32.57
C THR A 21 21.30 -6.40 -33.39
N LYS A 22 20.59 -7.16 -34.21
CA LYS A 22 21.15 -7.83 -35.38
C LYS A 22 20.61 -7.10 -36.61
N GLN A 23 21.41 -6.16 -37.11
CA GLN A 23 21.27 -5.65 -38.47
C GLN A 23 21.45 -6.85 -39.42
N GLY A 24 20.35 -7.30 -40.02
CA GLY A 24 20.30 -8.26 -41.13
C GLY A 24 19.63 -7.59 -42.34
N PRO A 25 20.01 -7.94 -43.58
CA PRO A 25 19.97 -7.02 -44.70
C PRO A 25 18.57 -6.79 -45.26
N ALA A 26 18.38 -5.58 -45.79
CA ALA A 26 17.24 -5.19 -46.58
C ALA A 26 17.06 -6.07 -47.83
N ASN A 27 15.78 -6.32 -48.16
CA ASN A 27 15.25 -6.71 -49.48
C ASN A 27 16.11 -7.63 -50.36
N ALA A 28 15.76 -8.92 -50.36
CA ALA A 28 15.94 -9.78 -51.52
C ALA A 28 14.86 -10.89 -51.51
N GLY A 29 13.98 -10.89 -52.52
CA GLY A 29 13.32 -12.13 -52.97
C GLY A 29 14.05 -12.70 -54.18
N PRO A 30 13.60 -13.83 -54.77
CA PRO A 30 12.92 -14.98 -54.18
C PRO A 30 13.80 -16.24 -54.28
N THR A 31 13.62 -17.23 -53.39
CA THR A 31 14.02 -18.61 -53.69
C THR A 31 12.86 -19.55 -53.39
N SER A 32 12.44 -20.21 -54.46
CA SER A 32 11.43 -21.23 -54.52
C SER A 32 11.88 -22.49 -53.78
N THR A 33 11.19 -22.85 -52.72
CA THR A 33 11.02 -24.26 -52.32
C THR A 33 9.57 -24.46 -51.92
N VAL A 34 8.76 -24.86 -52.91
CA VAL A 34 7.45 -25.47 -52.68
C VAL A 34 7.72 -26.81 -52.00
N GLY A 35 7.46 -26.93 -50.68
CA GLY A 35 7.51 -28.23 -50.01
C GLY A 35 7.88 -28.29 -48.52
N ALA A 36 8.29 -27.21 -47.86
CA ALA A 36 8.49 -27.21 -46.41
C ALA A 36 7.45 -26.30 -45.75
N GLU A 37 6.63 -26.83 -44.83
CA GLU A 37 5.80 -26.01 -43.95
C GLU A 37 6.70 -24.96 -43.29
N GLY A 38 6.43 -23.68 -43.52
CA GLY A 38 7.25 -22.60 -42.99
C GLY A 38 7.29 -22.62 -41.46
N ASP A 39 8.46 -22.30 -40.90
CA ASP A 39 8.72 -22.38 -39.45
C ASP A 39 7.69 -21.61 -38.61
N ASN A 40 7.20 -20.46 -39.09
CA ASN A 40 6.11 -19.69 -38.49
C ASN A 40 4.82 -20.49 -38.24
N TYR A 41 4.45 -21.42 -39.12
CA TYR A 41 3.23 -22.21 -38.92
C TYR A 41 3.44 -23.28 -37.85
N ARG A 42 4.65 -23.86 -37.79
CA ARG A 42 5.03 -24.83 -36.76
C ARG A 42 4.99 -24.20 -35.37
N TYR A 43 5.50 -22.97 -35.22
CA TYR A 43 5.49 -22.22 -33.97
C TYR A 43 4.13 -22.30 -33.25
N TRP A 44 3.04 -21.99 -33.97
CA TRP A 44 1.69 -21.97 -33.42
C TRP A 44 1.18 -23.34 -32.94
N ARG A 45 1.62 -24.42 -33.58
CA ARG A 45 1.25 -25.78 -33.18
C ARG A 45 1.98 -26.26 -31.94
N GLU A 46 3.21 -25.79 -31.75
CA GLU A 46 4.09 -26.18 -30.65
C GLU A 46 3.90 -25.32 -29.40
N HIS A 47 3.62 -24.02 -29.55
CA HIS A 47 3.56 -23.06 -28.45
C HIS A 47 2.13 -22.65 -28.07
N GLY A 48 1.09 -23.23 -28.69
CA GLY A 48 -0.31 -22.83 -28.46
C GLY A 48 -0.79 -22.96 -27.01
N LEU A 49 -0.19 -23.86 -26.21
CA LEU A 49 -0.55 -24.03 -24.80
C LEU A 49 -0.28 -22.77 -23.95
N GLU A 50 0.68 -21.94 -24.33
CA GLU A 50 1.06 -20.75 -23.56
C GLU A 50 0.07 -19.59 -23.73
N TRP A 51 -0.70 -19.61 -24.82
CA TRP A 51 -1.49 -18.45 -25.24
C TRP A 51 -2.79 -18.23 -24.49
N GLY A 52 -3.42 -19.28 -23.94
CA GLY A 52 -4.64 -19.13 -23.14
C GLY A 52 -4.44 -18.22 -21.92
N PRO A 53 -3.47 -18.53 -21.04
CA PRO A 53 -3.06 -17.66 -19.95
C PRO A 53 -2.57 -16.28 -20.43
N GLU A 54 -1.80 -16.24 -21.52
CA GLU A 54 -1.27 -14.98 -22.06
C GLU A 54 -2.38 -14.02 -22.52
N TYR A 55 -3.39 -14.50 -23.27
CA TYR A 55 -4.54 -13.68 -23.64
C TYR A 55 -5.29 -13.18 -22.41
N THR A 56 -5.47 -14.03 -21.39
CA THR A 56 -6.12 -13.64 -20.12
C THR A 56 -5.35 -12.53 -19.44
N ALA A 57 -4.02 -12.64 -19.35
CA ALA A 57 -3.16 -11.63 -18.76
C ALA A 57 -3.17 -10.32 -19.56
N ARG A 58 -3.02 -10.41 -20.90
CA ARG A 58 -3.00 -9.24 -21.78
C ARG A 58 -4.32 -8.47 -21.77
N LYS A 59 -5.47 -9.15 -21.68
CA LYS A 59 -6.78 -8.47 -21.57
C LYS A 59 -6.87 -7.51 -20.39
N LEU A 60 -6.15 -7.79 -19.29
CA LEU A 60 -6.17 -6.93 -18.10
C LEU A 60 -5.50 -5.57 -18.32
N THR A 61 -4.60 -5.47 -19.30
CA THR A 61 -3.75 -4.28 -19.51
C THR A 61 -3.79 -3.73 -20.92
N ARG A 62 -4.38 -4.46 -21.87
CA ARG A 62 -4.46 -4.08 -23.29
C ARG A 62 -5.94 -3.98 -23.72
N PRO A 63 -6.51 -2.76 -23.77
CA PRO A 63 -7.92 -2.55 -24.13
C PRO A 63 -8.31 -3.10 -25.51
N LYS A 64 -7.35 -3.22 -26.45
CA LYS A 64 -7.60 -3.71 -27.81
C LYS A 64 -8.37 -5.01 -27.88
N PHE A 65 -8.09 -5.96 -26.99
CA PHE A 65 -8.77 -7.25 -26.98
C PHE A 65 -10.27 -7.12 -26.70
N HIS A 66 -10.66 -6.17 -25.84
CA HIS A 66 -12.08 -5.88 -25.58
C HIS A 66 -12.74 -5.13 -26.74
N ILE A 67 -12.00 -4.24 -27.41
CA ILE A 67 -12.50 -3.52 -28.58
C ILE A 67 -12.78 -4.49 -29.74
N GLN A 68 -11.87 -5.44 -30.01
CA GLN A 68 -12.10 -6.52 -30.96
C GLN A 68 -13.40 -7.27 -30.66
N GLU A 69 -13.61 -7.63 -29.39
CA GLU A 69 -14.81 -8.36 -28.95
C GLU A 69 -16.10 -7.58 -29.19
N LEU A 70 -16.10 -6.26 -28.94
CA LEU A 70 -17.23 -5.38 -29.21
C LEU A 70 -17.56 -5.30 -30.71
N ILE A 71 -16.55 -5.14 -31.56
CA ILE A 71 -16.71 -5.07 -33.02
C ILE A 71 -17.31 -6.38 -33.55
N LEU A 72 -16.72 -7.51 -33.15
CA LEU A 72 -17.13 -8.83 -33.61
C LEU A 72 -18.51 -9.21 -33.07
N ALA A 73 -18.82 -8.91 -31.81
CA ALA A 73 -20.16 -9.14 -31.25
C ALA A 73 -21.22 -8.35 -32.03
N GLN A 74 -20.97 -7.08 -32.35
CA GLN A 74 -21.90 -6.26 -33.11
C GLN A 74 -22.07 -6.75 -34.56
N ALA A 75 -20.99 -7.19 -35.22
CA ALA A 75 -21.05 -7.74 -36.57
C ALA A 75 -21.81 -9.07 -36.59
N ALA A 76 -21.41 -10.02 -35.73
CA ALA A 76 -21.98 -11.36 -35.69
C ALA A 76 -23.45 -11.37 -35.23
N SER A 77 -23.85 -10.48 -34.32
CA SER A 77 -25.26 -10.39 -33.88
C SER A 77 -26.22 -10.05 -35.01
N ARG A 78 -25.76 -9.36 -36.06
CA ARG A 78 -26.59 -9.04 -37.24
C ARG A 78 -26.82 -10.23 -38.16
N MET A 79 -26.05 -11.30 -37.97
CA MET A 79 -26.16 -12.52 -38.76
C MET A 79 -27.20 -13.49 -38.18
N ALA A 80 -27.72 -13.26 -36.97
CA ALA A 80 -28.71 -14.14 -36.37
C ALA A 80 -30.11 -13.98 -37.02
N PRO A 81 -30.84 -15.09 -37.31
CA PRO A 81 -30.37 -16.47 -37.26
C PRO A 81 -29.39 -16.77 -38.40
N GLY A 82 -28.25 -17.39 -38.09
CA GLY A 82 -27.22 -17.64 -39.10
C GLY A 82 -25.94 -18.28 -38.58
N ARG A 83 -24.98 -18.48 -39.47
CA ARG A 83 -23.73 -19.22 -39.23
C ARG A 83 -22.53 -18.32 -39.42
N VAL A 84 -21.59 -18.33 -38.48
CA VAL A 84 -20.35 -17.55 -38.55
C VAL A 84 -19.13 -18.45 -38.43
N LEU A 85 -18.07 -18.14 -39.18
CA LEU A 85 -16.79 -18.85 -39.14
C LEU A 85 -15.67 -17.90 -38.73
N GLU A 86 -14.91 -18.30 -37.72
CA GLU A 86 -13.61 -17.71 -37.41
C GLU A 86 -12.48 -18.54 -38.04
N PHE A 87 -11.63 -17.90 -38.85
CA PHE A 87 -10.40 -18.51 -39.33
C PHE A 87 -9.25 -18.15 -38.40
N GLY A 88 -8.53 -19.14 -37.88
CA GLY A 88 -7.51 -18.96 -36.84
C GLY A 88 -8.12 -18.74 -35.45
N CYS A 89 -9.07 -19.59 -35.06
CA CYS A 89 -9.86 -19.39 -33.84
C CYS A 89 -9.06 -19.54 -32.52
N GLY A 90 -7.82 -20.03 -32.58
CA GLY A 90 -6.90 -20.07 -31.46
C GLY A 90 -7.48 -20.78 -30.24
N VAL A 91 -7.44 -20.10 -29.09
CA VAL A 91 -8.00 -20.60 -27.81
C VAL A 91 -9.52 -20.43 -27.71
N GLY A 92 -10.18 -19.98 -28.78
CA GLY A 92 -11.63 -19.87 -28.89
C GLY A 92 -12.21 -18.69 -28.12
N ARG A 93 -11.41 -17.64 -27.89
CA ARG A 93 -11.82 -16.41 -27.18
C ARG A 93 -13.08 -15.80 -27.79
N HIS A 94 -13.15 -15.72 -29.12
CA HIS A 94 -14.32 -15.17 -29.80
C HIS A 94 -15.48 -16.16 -29.86
N LEU A 95 -15.18 -17.44 -30.15
CA LEU A 95 -16.20 -18.48 -30.19
C LEU A 95 -17.00 -18.57 -28.88
N GLN A 96 -16.34 -18.41 -27.73
CA GLN A 96 -16.96 -18.53 -26.41
C GLN A 96 -18.13 -17.56 -26.21
N TYR A 97 -17.91 -16.25 -26.37
CA TYR A 97 -18.99 -15.29 -26.15
C TYR A 97 -19.95 -15.21 -27.34
N LEU A 98 -19.48 -15.43 -28.57
CA LEU A 98 -20.36 -15.42 -29.75
C LEU A 98 -21.39 -16.55 -29.69
N SER A 99 -21.03 -17.70 -29.10
CA SER A 99 -21.95 -18.83 -28.89
C SER A 99 -23.10 -18.50 -27.92
N SER A 100 -23.01 -17.40 -27.17
CA SER A 100 -24.09 -16.92 -26.31
C SER A 100 -25.15 -16.10 -27.05
N ILE A 101 -24.91 -15.75 -28.32
CA ILE A 101 -25.86 -14.98 -29.14
C ILE A 101 -26.98 -15.93 -29.61
N PRO A 102 -28.26 -15.65 -29.29
CA PRO A 102 -29.36 -16.53 -29.67
C PRO A 102 -29.46 -16.71 -31.19
N GLN A 103 -29.70 -17.95 -31.62
CA GLN A 103 -29.85 -18.34 -33.03
C GLN A 103 -28.59 -18.13 -33.90
N LEU A 104 -27.44 -17.88 -33.28
CA LEU A 104 -26.17 -17.80 -33.97
C LEU A 104 -25.40 -19.12 -33.80
N GLU A 105 -25.02 -19.71 -34.91
CA GLU A 105 -24.18 -20.89 -34.96
C GLU A 105 -22.73 -20.50 -35.25
N VAL A 106 -21.83 -20.78 -34.31
CA VAL A 106 -20.44 -20.32 -34.38
C VAL A 106 -19.50 -21.49 -34.67
N PHE A 107 -18.62 -21.31 -35.64
CA PHE A 107 -17.64 -22.31 -36.08
C PHE A 107 -16.23 -21.72 -36.07
N GLY A 108 -15.24 -22.57 -35.85
CA GLY A 108 -13.83 -22.19 -35.87
C GLY A 108 -12.96 -23.15 -36.66
N VAL A 109 -11.93 -22.63 -37.29
CA VAL A 109 -10.81 -23.43 -37.81
C VAL A 109 -9.50 -22.97 -37.21
N ASP A 110 -8.62 -23.91 -36.88
CA ASP A 110 -7.25 -23.60 -36.47
C ASP A 110 -6.31 -24.72 -36.90
N GLN A 111 -5.01 -24.42 -36.98
CA GLN A 111 -3.98 -25.41 -37.26
C GLN A 111 -3.37 -26.03 -35.99
N SER A 112 -3.56 -25.38 -34.84
CA SER A 112 -2.92 -25.74 -33.59
C SER A 112 -3.84 -26.60 -32.73
N PRO A 113 -3.53 -27.90 -32.57
CA PRO A 113 -4.28 -28.75 -31.65
C PRO A 113 -4.17 -28.25 -30.20
N THR A 114 -3.01 -27.68 -29.84
CA THR A 114 -2.77 -27.13 -28.50
C THR A 114 -3.58 -25.88 -28.20
N MET A 115 -3.84 -25.02 -29.20
CA MET A 115 -4.73 -23.88 -29.05
C MET A 115 -6.17 -24.33 -28.81
N VAL A 116 -6.67 -25.25 -29.65
CA VAL A 116 -8.05 -25.76 -29.55
C VAL A 116 -8.29 -26.51 -28.23
N GLU A 117 -7.27 -27.19 -27.70
CA GLU A 117 -7.36 -27.89 -26.41
C GLU A 117 -7.79 -26.98 -25.26
N HIS A 118 -7.40 -25.69 -25.26
CA HIS A 118 -7.82 -24.72 -24.24
C HIS A 118 -9.34 -24.53 -24.16
N MET A 119 -10.04 -24.75 -25.27
CA MET A 119 -11.49 -24.59 -25.31
C MET A 119 -12.23 -25.60 -24.44
N ARG A 120 -11.59 -26.72 -24.05
CA ARG A 120 -12.17 -27.68 -23.09
C ARG A 120 -12.47 -27.08 -21.71
N SER A 121 -11.87 -25.93 -21.39
CA SER A 121 -12.18 -25.19 -20.17
C SER A 121 -13.59 -24.59 -20.16
N TRP A 122 -14.23 -24.42 -21.33
CA TRP A 122 -15.55 -23.78 -21.44
C TRP A 122 -16.52 -24.45 -22.42
N ALA A 123 -16.06 -25.37 -23.28
CA ALA A 123 -16.87 -26.12 -24.24
C ALA A 123 -16.83 -27.63 -23.97
N THR A 124 -17.91 -28.34 -24.32
CA THR A 124 -17.93 -29.81 -24.25
C THR A 124 -17.17 -30.43 -25.42
N ALA A 125 -16.77 -31.69 -25.28
CA ALA A 125 -16.07 -32.41 -26.34
C ALA A 125 -16.94 -32.56 -27.60
N GLU A 126 -18.25 -32.75 -27.43
CA GLU A 126 -19.23 -32.85 -28.52
C GLU A 126 -19.34 -31.53 -29.27
N TRP A 127 -19.44 -30.41 -28.55
CA TRP A 127 -19.48 -29.08 -29.14
C TRP A 127 -18.21 -28.81 -29.94
N LEU A 128 -17.03 -29.14 -29.41
CA LEU A 128 -15.75 -28.96 -30.10
C LEU A 128 -15.66 -29.80 -31.38
N ALA A 129 -16.06 -31.08 -31.32
CA ALA A 129 -16.05 -31.96 -32.49
C ALA A 129 -16.98 -31.46 -33.62
N GLU A 130 -18.12 -30.87 -33.24
CA GLU A 130 -19.10 -30.31 -34.16
C GLU A 130 -18.64 -28.96 -34.74
N ARG A 131 -18.20 -28.03 -33.89
CA ARG A 131 -18.04 -26.61 -34.21
C ARG A 131 -16.62 -26.19 -34.58
N VAL A 132 -15.60 -26.96 -34.19
CA VAL A 132 -14.19 -26.61 -34.43
C VAL A 132 -13.51 -27.66 -35.31
N LYS A 133 -12.80 -27.24 -36.36
CA LYS A 133 -12.03 -28.14 -37.24
C LYS A 133 -10.54 -27.80 -37.18
N LEU A 134 -9.72 -28.83 -36.93
CA LEU A 134 -8.28 -28.74 -37.06
C LEU A 134 -7.87 -28.96 -38.52
N ILE A 135 -7.11 -28.02 -39.09
CA ILE A 135 -6.68 -28.06 -40.49
C ILE A 135 -5.17 -27.82 -40.62
N PRO A 136 -4.44 -28.49 -41.52
CA PRO A 136 -3.06 -28.11 -41.80
C PRO A 136 -2.99 -26.70 -42.42
N PRO A 137 -1.84 -26.00 -42.32
CA PRO A 137 -1.67 -24.70 -42.95
C PRO A 137 -1.97 -24.72 -44.44
N ILE A 138 -2.59 -23.65 -44.95
CA ILE A 138 -2.74 -23.41 -46.40
C ILE A 138 -3.55 -24.52 -47.11
N THR A 139 -4.35 -25.29 -46.35
CA THR A 139 -5.25 -26.29 -46.92
C THR A 139 -6.61 -25.67 -47.25
N PRO A 140 -7.33 -26.21 -48.25
CA PRO A 140 -8.71 -25.84 -48.49
C PRO A 140 -9.56 -26.06 -47.24
N LEU A 141 -10.46 -25.12 -46.96
CA LEU A 141 -11.33 -25.19 -45.80
C LEU A 141 -12.34 -26.34 -45.98
N PRO A 142 -12.57 -27.19 -44.95
CA PRO A 142 -13.42 -28.38 -45.03
C PRO A 142 -14.92 -28.02 -44.91
N PHE A 143 -15.34 -27.00 -45.66
CA PHE A 143 -16.71 -26.51 -45.72
C PHE A 143 -17.13 -26.27 -47.15
N ASP A 144 -18.43 -26.39 -47.40
CA ASP A 144 -19.01 -26.10 -48.70
C ASP A 144 -18.88 -24.62 -49.07
N THR A 145 -18.98 -24.33 -50.37
CA THR A 145 -19.07 -22.95 -50.85
C THR A 145 -20.30 -22.26 -50.25
N ALA A 146 -20.15 -21.00 -49.84
CA ALA A 146 -21.21 -20.19 -49.24
C ALA A 146 -21.86 -20.81 -47.99
N ALA A 147 -21.09 -21.52 -47.17
CA ALA A 147 -21.56 -22.19 -45.95
C ALA A 147 -21.85 -21.22 -44.78
N PHE A 148 -21.24 -20.02 -44.75
CA PHE A 148 -21.30 -19.08 -43.62
C PHE A 148 -21.75 -17.70 -44.03
N ASP A 149 -22.56 -17.04 -43.19
CA ASP A 149 -23.05 -15.69 -43.39
C ASP A 149 -21.97 -14.64 -43.20
N LEU A 150 -21.12 -14.88 -42.20
CA LEU A 150 -19.95 -14.08 -41.90
C LEU A 150 -18.74 -14.99 -41.69
N VAL A 151 -17.67 -14.70 -42.41
CA VAL A 151 -16.34 -15.26 -42.16
C VAL A 151 -15.48 -14.14 -41.60
N PHE A 152 -14.74 -14.37 -40.52
CA PHE A 152 -13.85 -13.36 -39.99
C PHE A 152 -12.48 -13.87 -39.56
N THR A 153 -11.52 -12.94 -39.55
CA THR A 153 -10.17 -13.12 -39.00
C THR A 153 -9.88 -12.02 -37.98
N CYS A 154 -9.06 -12.34 -36.97
CA CYS A 154 -8.59 -11.35 -36.01
C CYS A 154 -7.16 -11.67 -35.60
N GLU A 155 -6.21 -10.80 -35.98
CA GLU A 155 -4.77 -10.95 -35.72
C GLU A 155 -4.20 -12.33 -36.13
N VAL A 156 -4.62 -12.86 -37.27
CA VAL A 156 -4.13 -14.15 -37.79
C VAL A 156 -3.49 -14.00 -39.16
N LEU A 157 -3.98 -13.10 -40.01
CA LEU A 157 -3.41 -12.94 -41.35
C LEU A 157 -1.98 -12.41 -41.27
N ILE A 158 -1.65 -11.63 -40.25
CA ILE A 158 -0.27 -11.22 -39.93
C ILE A 158 0.71 -12.40 -39.82
N HIS A 159 0.23 -13.61 -39.51
CA HIS A 159 1.04 -14.84 -39.41
C HIS A 159 1.01 -15.70 -40.69
N VAL A 160 0.38 -15.23 -41.77
CA VAL A 160 0.33 -15.90 -43.07
C VAL A 160 1.43 -15.36 -43.95
N ARG A 161 2.21 -16.23 -44.59
CA ARG A 161 3.26 -15.78 -45.52
C ARG A 161 2.64 -15.04 -46.71
N PRO A 162 3.28 -13.97 -47.23
CA PRO A 162 2.76 -13.20 -48.35
C PRO A 162 2.38 -14.04 -49.58
N GLU A 163 3.16 -15.06 -49.90
CA GLU A 163 2.92 -15.99 -51.01
C GLU A 163 1.67 -16.88 -50.82
N HIS A 164 1.21 -17.08 -49.59
CA HIS A 164 0.05 -17.90 -49.26
C HIS A 164 -1.23 -17.07 -49.06
N LEU A 165 -1.10 -15.77 -48.83
CA LEU A 165 -2.23 -14.89 -48.50
C LEU A 165 -3.34 -14.96 -49.55
N ARG A 166 -3.00 -14.88 -50.83
CA ARG A 166 -4.00 -14.94 -51.92
C ARG A 166 -4.83 -16.23 -51.87
N GLN A 167 -4.19 -17.36 -51.61
CA GLN A 167 -4.88 -18.66 -51.51
C GLN A 167 -5.81 -18.70 -50.30
N VAL A 168 -5.34 -18.22 -49.14
CA VAL A 168 -6.15 -18.15 -47.92
C VAL A 168 -7.38 -17.27 -48.14
N LEU A 169 -7.21 -16.04 -48.65
CA LEU A 169 -8.32 -15.13 -48.89
C LEU A 169 -9.32 -15.71 -49.92
N SER A 170 -8.85 -16.43 -50.94
CA SER A 170 -9.73 -17.12 -51.89
C SER A 170 -10.62 -18.17 -51.22
N GLU A 171 -10.09 -18.91 -50.24
CA GLU A 171 -10.87 -19.89 -49.48
C GLU A 171 -11.86 -19.21 -48.52
N LEU A 172 -11.49 -18.10 -47.88
CA LEU A 172 -12.41 -17.31 -47.05
C LEU A 172 -13.58 -16.75 -47.88
N LEU A 173 -13.30 -16.27 -49.09
CA LEU A 173 -14.33 -15.86 -50.04
C LEU A 173 -15.23 -17.03 -50.46
N ARG A 174 -14.65 -18.20 -50.75
CA ARG A 174 -15.40 -19.38 -51.19
C ARG A 174 -16.41 -19.83 -50.14
N VAL A 175 -16.01 -19.93 -48.87
CA VAL A 175 -16.90 -20.42 -47.80
C VAL A 175 -17.85 -19.34 -47.27
N SER A 176 -17.61 -18.07 -47.60
CA SER A 176 -18.50 -16.96 -47.25
C SER A 176 -19.67 -16.84 -48.23
N ARG A 177 -20.88 -16.72 -47.68
CA ARG A 177 -22.13 -16.47 -48.40
C ARG A 177 -22.34 -14.98 -48.66
N GLY A 178 -21.92 -14.12 -47.73
CA GLY A 178 -22.26 -12.71 -47.75
C GLY A 178 -21.14 -11.79 -47.28
N HIS A 179 -20.60 -12.03 -46.09
CA HIS A 179 -19.70 -11.07 -45.45
C HIS A 179 -18.33 -11.68 -45.11
N VAL A 180 -17.26 -10.92 -45.35
CA VAL A 180 -15.94 -11.20 -44.78
C VAL A 180 -15.44 -9.98 -44.02
N LEU A 181 -14.95 -10.20 -42.80
CA LEU A 181 -14.43 -9.15 -41.92
C LEU A 181 -13.03 -9.50 -41.41
N HIS A 182 -12.10 -8.57 -41.43
CA HIS A 182 -10.77 -8.77 -40.86
C HIS A 182 -10.46 -7.68 -39.85
N ILE A 183 -9.93 -8.05 -38.69
CA ILE A 183 -9.30 -7.13 -37.75
C ILE A 183 -7.82 -7.46 -37.74
N GLU A 184 -7.02 -6.65 -38.42
CA GLU A 184 -5.59 -6.93 -38.67
C GLU A 184 -4.76 -5.67 -38.42
N ALA A 185 -3.44 -5.82 -38.41
CA ALA A 185 -2.51 -4.71 -38.23
C ALA A 185 -2.82 -3.55 -39.19
N THR A 186 -2.81 -2.32 -38.67
CA THR A 186 -3.05 -1.12 -39.48
C THR A 186 -1.98 -0.99 -40.57
N PRO A 187 -2.36 -0.73 -41.84
CA PRO A 187 -1.40 -0.52 -42.92
C PRO A 187 -0.43 0.62 -42.60
N GLY A 188 0.87 0.35 -42.69
CA GLY A 188 1.93 1.31 -42.37
C GLY A 188 2.48 1.21 -40.94
N GLU A 189 1.82 0.48 -40.04
CA GLU A 189 2.38 0.17 -38.72
C GLU A 189 3.52 -0.86 -38.85
N GLU A 190 4.54 -0.71 -38.01
CA GLU A 190 5.68 -1.60 -37.99
C GLU A 190 5.28 -2.97 -37.41
N VAL A 191 5.60 -4.03 -38.15
CA VAL A 191 5.39 -5.41 -37.71
C VAL A 191 6.75 -6.01 -37.38
N ILE A 192 6.89 -6.57 -36.19
CA ILE A 192 8.11 -7.27 -35.77
C ILE A 192 8.20 -8.60 -36.52
N ALA A 193 8.93 -8.61 -37.63
CA ALA A 193 8.97 -9.73 -38.56
C ALA A 193 9.50 -11.05 -37.93
N SER A 194 10.30 -10.96 -36.87
CA SER A 194 10.85 -12.12 -36.15
C SER A 194 9.92 -12.72 -35.10
N CYS A 195 8.80 -12.06 -34.77
CA CYS A 195 7.84 -12.63 -33.82
C CYS A 195 7.25 -13.92 -34.38
N HIS A 196 7.13 -14.95 -33.53
CA HIS A 196 6.47 -16.22 -33.86
C HIS A 196 7.04 -16.90 -35.12
N ASP A 197 8.35 -16.73 -35.34
CA ASP A 197 9.10 -17.21 -36.52
C ASP A 197 8.60 -16.65 -37.87
N GLY A 198 7.80 -15.57 -37.84
CA GLY A 198 7.34 -14.85 -39.01
C GLY A 198 6.05 -14.06 -38.81
N CYS A 199 6.15 -12.74 -38.96
CA CYS A 199 5.01 -11.83 -39.05
C CYS A 199 5.14 -10.90 -40.28
N TRP A 200 4.03 -10.58 -40.93
CA TRP A 200 3.99 -9.76 -42.15
C TRP A 200 2.87 -8.73 -42.12
N SER A 201 3.16 -7.53 -42.64
CA SER A 201 2.12 -6.56 -43.01
C SER A 201 1.59 -6.89 -44.40
N HIS A 202 0.27 -6.83 -44.58
CA HIS A 202 -0.39 -7.25 -45.82
C HIS A 202 -1.23 -6.14 -46.44
N ASP A 203 -1.09 -5.97 -47.76
CA ASP A 203 -2.02 -5.16 -48.55
C ASP A 203 -3.28 -5.97 -48.86
N LEU A 204 -4.19 -6.08 -47.87
CA LEU A 204 -5.43 -6.82 -48.04
C LEU A 204 -6.28 -6.24 -49.19
N GLN A 205 -6.33 -4.92 -49.33
CA GLN A 205 -7.15 -4.29 -50.37
C GLN A 205 -6.62 -4.61 -51.78
N GLY A 206 -5.31 -4.55 -51.98
CA GLY A 206 -4.68 -4.94 -53.25
C GLY A 206 -4.85 -6.43 -53.57
N VAL A 207 -4.70 -7.31 -52.58
CA VAL A 207 -4.89 -8.76 -52.81
C VAL A 207 -6.35 -9.08 -53.11
N TYR A 208 -7.31 -8.48 -52.41
CA TYR A 208 -8.74 -8.62 -52.74
C TYR A 208 -9.07 -8.07 -54.14
N ALA A 209 -8.53 -6.91 -54.51
CA ALA A 209 -8.69 -6.36 -55.86
C ALA A 209 -8.16 -7.34 -56.93
N SER A 210 -7.04 -8.01 -56.67
CA SER A 210 -6.50 -9.06 -57.56
C SER A 210 -7.37 -10.33 -57.63
N LEU A 211 -8.27 -10.54 -56.66
CA LEU A 211 -9.28 -11.60 -56.65
C LEU A 211 -10.61 -11.13 -57.28
N GLY A 212 -10.68 -9.89 -57.78
CA GLY A 212 -11.87 -9.33 -58.40
C GLY A 212 -12.94 -8.86 -57.41
N VAL A 213 -12.58 -8.68 -56.13
CA VAL A 213 -13.52 -8.30 -55.07
C VAL A 213 -13.06 -7.01 -54.39
N GLN A 214 -13.99 -6.11 -54.08
CA GLN A 214 -13.67 -4.87 -53.37
C GLN A 214 -13.59 -5.10 -51.86
N CYS A 215 -12.46 -4.72 -51.27
CA CYS A 215 -12.27 -4.68 -49.82
C CYS A 215 -12.20 -3.23 -49.33
N GLN A 216 -13.04 -2.89 -48.37
CA GLN A 216 -13.12 -1.57 -47.74
C GLN A 216 -12.45 -1.61 -46.37
N ARG A 217 -11.68 -0.58 -46.02
CA ARG A 217 -11.27 -0.33 -44.63
C ARG A 217 -12.35 0.51 -43.97
N LEU A 218 -13.06 -0.06 -43.00
CA LEU A 218 -14.17 0.61 -42.29
C LEU A 218 -13.68 1.64 -41.28
N GLY A 219 -12.47 1.45 -40.76
CA GLY A 219 -11.84 2.35 -39.80
C GLY A 219 -10.84 1.61 -38.92
N ASP A 220 -10.27 2.35 -37.98
CA ASP A 220 -9.30 1.81 -37.02
C ASP A 220 -10.00 1.50 -35.70
N ALA A 221 -9.95 0.22 -35.35
CA ALA A 221 -10.49 -0.34 -34.12
C ALA A 221 -9.70 0.13 -32.91
N HIS A 222 -8.37 0.09 -33.03
CA HIS A 222 -7.36 0.44 -32.02
C HIS A 222 -6.19 1.12 -32.74
N GLY A 223 -5.28 1.79 -32.03
CA GLY A 223 -4.14 2.49 -32.65
C GLY A 223 -3.34 1.64 -33.65
N ASP A 224 -3.23 0.33 -33.40
CA ASP A 224 -2.48 -0.64 -34.21
C ASP A 224 -3.35 -1.58 -35.07
N GLN A 225 -4.68 -1.42 -35.08
CA GLN A 225 -5.59 -2.35 -35.78
C GLN A 225 -6.65 -1.65 -36.65
N SER A 226 -6.76 -2.13 -37.88
CA SER A 226 -7.79 -1.72 -38.84
C SER A 226 -8.84 -2.81 -39.04
N VAL A 227 -10.09 -2.38 -39.27
CA VAL A 227 -11.20 -3.25 -39.67
C VAL A 227 -11.35 -3.20 -41.18
N PHE A 228 -11.21 -4.35 -41.83
CA PHE A 228 -11.43 -4.53 -43.26
C PHE A 228 -12.71 -5.33 -43.51
N TYR A 229 -13.42 -5.01 -44.58
CA TYR A 229 -14.72 -5.56 -44.88
C TYR A 229 -14.91 -5.80 -46.37
N VAL A 230 -15.51 -6.96 -46.67
CA VAL A 230 -15.92 -7.36 -48.01
C VAL A 230 -17.40 -7.76 -47.98
N ASN A 231 -18.17 -7.24 -48.93
CA ASN A 231 -19.56 -7.62 -49.17
C ASN A 231 -19.68 -8.40 -50.48
N LEU A 232 -20.07 -9.67 -50.39
CA LEU A 232 -20.30 -10.58 -51.53
C LEU A 232 -21.74 -10.58 -52.01
N THR A 233 -22.65 -10.00 -51.22
CA THR A 233 -24.07 -9.86 -51.54
C THR A 233 -24.46 -8.38 -51.47
N PRO A 234 -24.26 -7.60 -52.54
CA PRO A 234 -24.53 -6.16 -52.55
C PRO A 234 -25.96 -5.79 -52.16
N ASP A 235 -26.92 -6.69 -52.42
CA ASP A 235 -28.34 -6.51 -52.10
C ASP A 235 -28.66 -6.77 -50.61
N ALA A 236 -27.75 -7.40 -49.86
CA ALA A 236 -27.90 -7.61 -48.42
C ALA A 236 -27.41 -6.38 -47.64
N PRO A 237 -28.03 -6.05 -46.48
CA PRO A 237 -27.58 -4.96 -45.64
C PRO A 237 -26.10 -5.10 -45.26
N ALA A 238 -25.29 -4.12 -45.65
CA ALA A 238 -23.88 -4.13 -45.31
C ALA A 238 -23.64 -3.99 -43.79
N ILE A 239 -22.55 -4.58 -43.32
CA ILE A 239 -22.06 -4.30 -41.97
C ILE A 239 -21.53 -2.86 -41.96
N HIS A 240 -22.09 -2.04 -41.08
CA HIS A 240 -21.71 -0.64 -40.91
C HIS A 240 -21.45 -0.33 -39.44
N PHE A 241 -20.35 0.38 -39.20
CA PHE A 241 -20.01 0.97 -37.91
C PHE A 241 -20.07 2.49 -38.06
N ASP A 242 -20.81 3.14 -37.17
CA ASP A 242 -20.88 4.60 -37.15
C ASP A 242 -19.48 5.18 -36.88
N PRO A 243 -19.03 6.27 -37.54
CA PRO A 243 -17.75 6.88 -37.24
C PRO A 243 -17.54 7.19 -35.75
N ALA A 244 -18.61 7.55 -35.03
CA ALA A 244 -18.59 7.78 -33.58
C ALA A 244 -18.32 6.49 -32.78
N PHE A 245 -18.64 5.31 -33.32
CA PHE A 245 -18.30 4.02 -32.68
C PHE A 245 -16.78 3.83 -32.60
N PHE A 246 -16.06 4.01 -33.71
CA PHE A 246 -14.61 3.90 -33.71
C PHE A 246 -13.95 5.00 -32.88
N GLU A 247 -14.50 6.22 -32.90
CA GLU A 247 -14.04 7.30 -32.03
C GLU A 247 -14.19 6.95 -30.54
N ARG A 248 -15.33 6.36 -30.15
CA ARG A 248 -15.57 5.89 -28.77
C ARG A 248 -14.60 4.78 -28.37
N CYS A 249 -14.27 3.85 -29.27
CA CYS A 249 -13.27 2.82 -29.02
C CYS A 249 -11.88 3.42 -28.76
N ARG A 250 -11.42 4.34 -29.60
CA ARG A 250 -10.13 5.05 -29.42
C ARG A 250 -10.10 5.92 -28.16
N ASN A 251 -11.23 6.56 -27.81
CA ASN A 251 -11.33 7.32 -26.58
C ASN A 251 -11.22 6.41 -25.35
N MET A 252 -11.88 5.26 -25.37
CA MET A 252 -11.80 4.25 -24.31
C MET A 252 -10.37 3.72 -24.15
N GLU A 253 -9.70 3.38 -25.25
CA GLU A 253 -8.28 2.99 -25.27
C GLU A 253 -7.42 4.04 -24.57
N ARG A 254 -7.42 5.28 -25.09
CA ARG A 254 -6.60 6.37 -24.57
C ARG A 254 -6.85 6.65 -23.08
N ASP A 255 -8.11 6.62 -22.66
CA ASP A 255 -8.47 6.95 -21.28
C ASP A 255 -8.08 5.80 -20.32
N LEU A 256 -8.21 4.53 -20.75
CA LEU A 256 -7.74 3.37 -19.99
C LEU A 256 -6.22 3.32 -19.90
N GLU A 257 -5.51 3.59 -20.99
CA GLU A 257 -4.04 3.64 -21.01
C GLU A 257 -3.49 4.71 -20.06
N LYS A 258 -4.11 5.91 -20.06
CA LYS A 258 -3.79 6.95 -19.07
C LYS A 258 -4.05 6.47 -17.65
N GLY A 259 -5.16 5.78 -17.41
CA GLY A 259 -5.48 5.20 -16.12
C GLY A 259 -4.43 4.17 -15.66
N PHE A 260 -3.98 3.30 -16.56
CA PHE A 260 -2.92 2.32 -16.28
C PHE A 260 -1.58 3.00 -15.99
N ALA A 261 -1.21 4.03 -16.74
CA ALA A 261 0.01 4.82 -16.49
C ALA A 261 -0.03 5.48 -15.10
N LEU A 262 -1.14 6.14 -14.76
CA LEU A 262 -1.32 6.76 -13.43
C LEU A 262 -1.25 5.72 -12.29
N ALA A 263 -1.83 4.53 -12.50
CA ALA A 263 -1.76 3.45 -11.53
C ALA A 263 -0.33 2.90 -11.37
N ALA A 264 0.44 2.81 -12.47
CA ALA A 264 1.83 2.41 -12.45
C ALA A 264 2.70 3.42 -11.69
N ASP A 265 2.51 4.71 -11.95
CA ASP A 265 3.20 5.80 -11.24
C ASP A 265 2.89 5.80 -9.75
N ALA A 266 1.61 5.66 -9.38
CA ALA A 266 1.18 5.57 -7.97
C ALA A 266 1.79 4.34 -7.27
N ARG A 267 1.90 3.21 -7.97
CA ARG A 267 2.54 1.99 -7.45
C ARG A 267 4.05 2.18 -7.28
N ALA A 268 4.72 2.83 -8.23
CA ALA A 268 6.14 3.13 -8.16
C ALA A 268 6.44 4.06 -6.97
N GLN A 269 5.62 5.11 -6.78
CA GLN A 269 5.73 5.99 -5.62
C GLN A 269 5.54 5.21 -4.31
N ALA A 270 4.48 4.41 -4.20
CA ALA A 270 4.22 3.62 -2.99
C ALA A 270 5.35 2.61 -2.70
N HIS A 271 5.98 2.05 -3.74
CA HIS A 271 7.14 1.18 -3.57
C HIS A 271 8.35 1.94 -3.01
N GLY A 272 8.64 3.13 -3.55
CA GLY A 272 9.69 4.00 -3.02
C GLY A 272 9.47 4.42 -1.56
N GLU A 273 8.22 4.73 -1.19
CA GLU A 273 7.86 5.02 0.21
C GLU A 273 8.06 3.80 1.11
N LEU A 274 7.68 2.61 0.64
CA LEU A 274 7.88 1.36 1.37
C LEU A 274 9.36 1.04 1.59
N GLU A 275 10.21 1.26 0.59
CA GLU A 275 11.67 1.10 0.70
C GLU A 275 12.26 2.05 1.74
N GLN A 276 11.84 3.33 1.74
CA GLN A 276 12.29 4.31 2.72
C GLN A 276 11.90 3.93 4.14
N VAL A 277 10.65 3.48 4.35
CA VAL A 277 10.17 2.99 5.65
C VAL A 277 10.93 1.74 6.09
N THR A 278 11.18 0.82 5.18
CA THR A 278 11.95 -0.41 5.45
C THR A 278 13.38 -0.09 5.87
N ALA A 279 14.05 0.84 5.17
CA ALA A 279 15.39 1.31 5.53
C ALA A 279 15.40 2.05 6.88
N ALA A 280 14.38 2.87 7.17
CA ALA A 280 14.24 3.54 8.47
C ALA A 280 14.04 2.54 9.60
N LEU A 281 13.24 1.50 9.39
CA LEU A 281 13.02 0.42 10.36
C LEU A 281 14.31 -0.35 10.63
N ALA A 282 15.11 -0.66 9.60
CA ALA A 282 16.40 -1.33 9.75
C ALA A 282 17.37 -0.52 10.63
N ARG A 283 17.55 0.78 10.33
CA ARG A 283 18.38 1.70 11.15
C ARG A 283 17.90 1.77 12.60
N THR A 284 16.58 1.78 12.78
CA THR A 284 15.94 1.86 14.09
C THR A 284 16.16 0.57 14.89
N ARG A 285 16.11 -0.59 14.24
CA ARG A 285 16.44 -1.89 14.83
C ARG A 285 17.90 -2.01 15.24
N GLU A 286 18.82 -1.52 14.41
CA GLU A 286 20.25 -1.48 14.78
C GLU A 286 20.49 -0.57 15.99
N ALA A 287 19.88 0.63 16.00
CA ALA A 287 20.01 1.54 17.14
C ALA A 287 19.46 0.90 18.43
N LEU A 288 18.35 0.18 18.36
CA LEU A 288 17.80 -0.55 19.50
C LEU A 288 18.77 -1.62 20.02
N SER A 289 19.38 -2.40 19.12
CA SER A 289 20.37 -3.42 19.49
C SER A 289 21.54 -2.80 20.24
N ARG A 290 22.09 -1.67 19.74
CA ARG A 290 23.18 -0.95 20.40
C ARG A 290 22.78 -0.46 21.80
N SER A 291 21.58 0.13 21.94
CA SER A 291 21.08 0.57 23.25
C SER A 291 20.82 -0.59 24.22
N GLN A 292 20.43 -1.78 23.73
CA GLN A 292 20.28 -2.98 24.55
C GLN A 292 21.64 -3.49 25.05
N GLU A 293 22.67 -3.47 24.21
CA GLU A 293 24.05 -3.82 24.58
C GLU A 293 24.62 -2.84 25.62
N GLU A 294 24.44 -1.53 25.41
CA GLU A 294 24.84 -0.49 26.38
C GLU A 294 24.14 -0.70 27.72
N LEU A 295 22.82 -0.92 27.72
CA LEU A 295 22.05 -1.18 28.93
C LEU A 295 22.55 -2.44 29.67
N ALA A 296 22.93 -3.50 28.95
CA ALA A 296 23.49 -4.71 29.54
C ALA A 296 24.81 -4.41 30.26
N ARG A 297 25.71 -3.64 29.63
CA ARG A 297 26.97 -3.19 30.24
C ARG A 297 26.74 -2.34 31.48
N THR A 298 25.81 -1.37 31.44
CA THR A 298 25.51 -0.52 32.61
C THR A 298 24.91 -1.34 33.75
N LYS A 299 24.08 -2.35 33.44
CA LYS A 299 23.51 -3.25 34.47
C LYS A 299 24.60 -4.07 35.16
N GLU A 300 25.59 -4.55 34.41
CA GLU A 300 26.74 -5.28 34.94
C GLU A 300 27.59 -4.39 35.86
N GLN A 301 27.90 -3.16 35.41
CA GLN A 301 28.60 -2.16 36.23
C GLN A 301 27.84 -1.86 37.53
N LEU A 302 26.51 -1.66 37.46
CA LEU A 302 25.71 -1.42 38.65
C LEU A 302 25.75 -2.62 39.63
N SER A 303 25.72 -3.85 39.13
CA SER A 303 25.83 -5.05 39.96
C SER A 303 27.17 -5.07 40.71
N HIS A 304 28.27 -4.79 40.00
CA HIS A 304 29.60 -4.73 40.59
C HIS A 304 29.69 -3.67 41.70
N SER A 305 29.19 -2.47 41.42
CA SER A 305 29.06 -1.38 42.39
C SER A 305 28.23 -1.74 43.62
N GLN A 306 27.14 -2.48 43.45
CA GLN A 306 26.30 -2.94 44.56
C GLN A 306 27.02 -3.96 45.44
N GLU A 307 27.81 -4.85 44.86
CA GLU A 307 28.64 -5.80 45.62
C GLU A 307 29.71 -5.08 46.44
N GLU A 308 30.40 -4.10 45.85
CA GLU A 308 31.39 -3.28 46.57
C GLU A 308 30.77 -2.48 47.72
N LEU A 309 29.59 -1.89 47.50
CA LEU A 309 28.83 -1.21 48.56
C LEU A 309 28.43 -2.19 49.68
N GLY A 310 28.00 -3.40 49.33
CA GLY A 310 27.70 -4.47 50.29
C GLY A 310 28.91 -4.86 51.14
N ARG A 311 30.12 -4.87 50.56
CA ARG A 311 31.38 -5.13 51.29
C ARG A 311 31.75 -4.00 52.24
N THR A 312 31.47 -2.75 51.89
CA THR A 312 31.85 -1.56 52.69
C THR A 312 30.83 -1.20 53.78
N GLN A 313 29.56 -1.57 53.62
CA GLN A 313 28.48 -1.26 54.56
C GLN A 313 28.71 -1.75 56.01
N PRO A 314 29.26 -2.94 56.28
CA PRO A 314 29.59 -3.39 57.64
C PRO A 314 30.64 -2.52 58.31
N HIS A 315 31.66 -2.06 57.57
CA HIS A 315 32.72 -1.19 58.08
C HIS A 315 32.15 0.17 58.53
N LEU A 316 31.21 0.73 57.77
CA LEU A 316 30.52 1.97 58.14
C LEU A 316 29.67 1.81 59.39
N ARG A 317 28.90 0.72 59.50
CA ARG A 317 28.11 0.41 60.71
C ARG A 317 29.01 0.24 61.93
N HIS A 318 30.15 -0.42 61.76
CA HIS A 318 31.15 -0.57 62.82
C HIS A 318 31.69 0.79 63.25
N PHE A 319 32.09 1.64 62.30
CA PHE A 319 32.58 3.00 62.57
C PHE A 319 31.55 3.87 63.31
N GLU A 320 30.28 3.84 62.90
CA GLU A 320 29.21 4.56 63.61
C GLU A 320 28.98 4.02 65.02
N SER A 321 29.09 2.71 65.23
CA SER A 321 28.98 2.09 66.56
C SER A 321 30.11 2.56 67.49
N VAL A 322 31.34 2.63 66.98
CA VAL A 322 32.51 3.15 67.71
C VAL A 322 32.31 4.64 68.01
N ARG A 323 31.85 5.43 67.05
CA ARG A 323 31.55 6.86 67.25
C ARG A 323 30.47 7.09 68.31
N ARG A 324 29.45 6.23 68.36
CA ARG A 324 28.37 6.30 69.36
C ARG A 324 28.88 5.90 70.75
N ALA A 325 29.72 4.86 70.84
CA ALA A 325 30.35 4.45 72.09
C ALA A 325 31.25 5.56 72.67
N LEU A 326 32.07 6.20 71.83
CA LEU A 326 32.94 7.32 72.24
C LEU A 326 32.17 8.52 72.80
N ARG A 327 30.96 8.80 72.29
CA ARG A 327 30.10 9.88 72.79
C ARG A 327 29.46 9.59 74.15
N GLN A 328 29.45 8.34 74.61
CA GLN A 328 28.86 7.92 75.88
C GLN A 328 29.91 7.79 77.00
N MET A 329 31.19 8.03 76.71
CA MET A 329 32.29 7.98 77.68
C MET A 329 32.45 9.31 78.42
N SER A 330 33.01 9.28 79.65
CA SER A 330 33.38 10.51 80.38
C SER A 330 34.56 11.22 79.70
N PRO A 331 34.72 12.55 79.87
CA PRO A 331 35.76 13.33 79.19
C PRO A 331 37.17 12.76 79.34
N ASP A 332 37.55 12.33 80.55
CA ASP A 332 38.87 11.76 80.86
C ASP A 332 39.12 10.38 80.23
N ALA A 333 38.05 9.63 79.91
CA ALA A 333 38.14 8.33 79.26
C ALA A 333 38.18 8.46 77.73
N ALA A 334 37.50 9.47 77.17
CA ALA A 334 37.53 9.79 75.75
C ALA A 334 38.93 10.28 75.31
N ASP A 335 39.62 11.09 76.12
CA ASP A 335 40.96 11.60 75.79
C ASP A 335 42.05 10.51 75.79
N ARG A 336 41.94 9.51 76.68
CA ARG A 336 42.87 8.36 76.68
C ARG A 336 42.67 7.42 75.50
N VAL A 337 41.42 7.23 75.05
CA VAL A 337 41.12 6.44 73.85
C VAL A 337 41.47 7.23 72.59
N ALA A 338 41.30 8.55 72.57
CA ALA A 338 41.70 9.41 71.45
C ALA A 338 43.22 9.38 71.19
N LEU A 339 44.06 9.30 72.24
CA LEU A 339 45.51 9.16 72.07
C LEU A 339 45.94 7.79 71.50
N SER A 340 45.23 6.71 71.83
CA SER A 340 45.52 5.35 71.30
C SER A 340 44.86 5.08 69.95
N ALA A 341 43.70 5.69 69.66
CA ALA A 341 42.97 5.56 68.41
C ALA A 341 43.48 6.52 67.32
N GLY A 342 44.20 7.58 67.68
CA GLY A 342 44.76 8.55 66.75
C GLY A 342 45.73 7.95 65.72
N GLU A 343 46.52 6.96 66.11
CA GLU A 343 47.43 6.25 65.20
C GLU A 343 46.68 5.24 64.29
N ALA A 344 45.65 4.56 64.82
CA ALA A 344 44.84 3.62 64.05
C ALA A 344 43.88 4.32 63.06
N LEU A 345 43.30 5.46 63.44
CA LEU A 345 42.47 6.30 62.57
C LEU A 345 43.29 6.99 61.49
N ALA A 346 44.56 7.34 61.76
CA ALA A 346 45.47 7.87 60.75
C ALA A 346 45.93 6.82 59.72
N GLU A 347 45.96 5.53 60.10
CA GLU A 347 46.19 4.41 59.19
C GLU A 347 44.94 4.15 58.32
N ILE A 348 43.75 4.10 58.93
CA ILE A 348 42.46 3.88 58.23
C ILE A 348 42.11 5.05 57.29
N ALA A 349 42.37 6.29 57.71
CA ALA A 349 42.18 7.49 56.88
C ALA A 349 43.18 7.58 55.71
N ARG A 350 44.33 6.89 55.80
CA ARG A 350 45.28 6.74 54.68
C ARG A 350 44.86 5.64 53.70
N THR A 351 44.01 4.69 54.11
CA THR A 351 43.67 3.53 53.28
C THR A 351 42.23 3.47 52.76
N THR A 352 41.22 4.15 53.34
CA THR A 352 39.85 4.05 52.77
C THR A 352 38.85 5.12 53.27
N VAL A 353 38.27 5.84 52.29
CA VAL A 353 36.84 6.20 52.16
C VAL A 353 36.27 7.25 53.13
N PHE A 354 36.14 8.50 52.67
CA PHE A 354 35.04 9.40 53.12
C PHE A 354 34.56 10.41 52.05
N PRO A 355 35.40 10.98 51.16
CA PRO A 355 34.90 11.84 50.08
C PRO A 355 34.23 11.05 48.93
N GLU A 356 34.80 9.90 48.57
CA GLU A 356 34.28 9.10 47.45
C GLU A 356 32.95 8.41 47.76
N LEU A 357 32.66 8.06 49.02
CA LEU A 357 31.45 7.31 49.35
C LEU A 357 30.16 8.15 49.23
N ILE A 358 30.22 9.43 49.63
CA ILE A 358 29.06 10.33 49.50
C ILE A 358 28.81 10.61 48.02
N HIS A 359 29.87 10.83 47.23
CA HIS A 359 29.79 10.92 45.77
C HIS A 359 29.19 9.63 45.18
N TRP A 360 29.69 8.46 45.58
CA TRP A 360 29.19 7.14 45.13
C TRP A 360 27.73 6.89 45.46
N VAL A 361 27.25 7.24 46.66
CA VAL A 361 25.85 7.06 47.06
C VAL A 361 24.92 8.01 46.29
N THR A 362 25.35 9.25 46.03
CA THR A 362 24.61 10.17 45.17
C THR A 362 24.60 9.69 43.71
N THR A 363 25.75 9.26 43.18
CA THR A 363 25.90 8.74 41.81
C THR A 363 25.12 7.44 41.59
N LEU A 364 25.06 6.54 42.58
CA LEU A 364 24.24 5.32 42.53
C LEU A 364 22.73 5.61 42.51
N SER A 365 22.28 6.63 43.26
CA SER A 365 20.87 7.04 43.25
C SER A 365 20.46 7.72 41.93
N GLU A 366 21.37 8.50 41.33
CA GLU A 366 21.19 9.13 40.03
C GLU A 366 21.24 8.10 38.90
N GLN A 367 22.19 7.17 38.91
CA GLN A 367 22.30 6.11 37.90
C GLN A 367 21.16 5.09 37.97
N GLN A 368 20.58 4.79 39.14
CA GLN A 368 19.34 3.99 39.23
C GLN A 368 18.10 4.72 38.71
N ARG A 369 18.09 6.05 38.72
CA ARG A 369 17.06 6.88 38.09
C ARG A 369 17.26 6.91 36.57
N GLU A 370 18.51 7.02 36.13
CA GLU A 370 18.93 7.00 34.73
C GLU A 370 18.72 5.63 34.05
N LEU A 371 18.97 4.51 34.74
CA LEU A 371 18.70 3.16 34.22
C LEU A 371 17.21 2.86 34.06
N ARG A 372 16.35 3.43 34.93
CA ARG A 372 14.88 3.36 34.79
C ARG A 372 14.39 4.26 33.65
N PHE A 373 15.04 5.41 33.46
CA PHE A 373 14.81 6.30 32.33
C PHE A 373 15.24 5.64 31.00
N LEU A 374 16.47 5.10 30.90
CA LEU A 374 17.03 4.46 29.70
C LEU A 374 16.28 3.18 29.27
N LYS A 375 15.82 2.36 30.23
CA LYS A 375 14.99 1.17 29.94
C LYS A 375 13.65 1.49 29.27
N LYS A 376 13.04 2.65 29.58
CA LYS A 376 11.78 3.09 28.95
C LYS A 376 12.02 4.03 27.77
N ALA A 377 13.12 4.79 27.79
CA ALA A 377 13.56 5.68 26.72
C ALA A 377 14.01 4.94 25.46
N GLY A 378 14.56 3.72 25.54
CA GLY A 378 14.91 2.92 24.35
C GLY A 378 13.71 2.58 23.48
N THR A 379 12.60 2.12 24.09
CA THR A 379 11.30 1.90 23.43
C THR A 379 10.63 3.20 22.98
N PHE A 380 10.85 4.30 23.71
CA PHE A 380 10.28 5.63 23.45
C PHE A 380 11.00 6.39 22.34
N GLN A 381 12.33 6.27 22.24
CA GLN A 381 13.14 6.82 21.15
C GLN A 381 12.94 6.05 19.85
N LEU A 382 12.65 4.74 19.92
CA LEU A 382 12.23 3.92 18.78
C LEU A 382 10.91 4.40 18.20
N THR A 383 9.91 4.63 19.07
CA THR A 383 8.59 5.14 18.67
C THR A 383 8.67 6.59 18.19
N ARG A 384 9.50 7.44 18.82
CA ARG A 384 9.78 8.81 18.36
C ARG A 384 10.47 8.85 16.99
N LYS A 385 11.48 8.02 16.72
CA LYS A 385 12.16 7.95 15.40
C LYS A 385 11.25 7.41 14.29
N LEU A 386 10.35 6.47 14.61
CA LEU A 386 9.31 6.00 13.69
C LEU A 386 8.25 7.09 13.43
N LYS A 387 7.93 7.92 14.44
CA LYS A 387 6.99 9.04 14.32
C LYS A 387 7.58 10.23 13.54
N ASP A 388 8.86 10.56 13.75
CA ASP A 388 9.60 11.58 12.99
C ASP A 388 9.87 11.16 11.53
N ALA A 389 9.92 9.86 11.26
CA ALA A 389 9.92 9.33 9.89
C ALA A 389 8.53 9.40 9.25
N ALA A 390 7.46 9.19 10.03
CA ALA A 390 6.08 9.26 9.57
C ALA A 390 5.56 10.68 9.32
N THR A 391 6.17 11.71 9.92
CA THR A 391 5.84 13.13 9.68
C THR A 391 6.45 13.71 8.39
N ARG A 392 7.35 12.98 7.72
CA ARG A 392 7.97 13.38 6.44
C ARG A 392 7.35 12.73 5.19
N LEU A 393 6.44 11.78 5.41
CA LEU A 393 5.61 11.14 4.37
C LEU A 393 4.15 11.62 4.57
N PRO A 394 3.28 11.59 3.55
CA PRO A 394 1.86 11.93 3.71
C PRO A 394 1.09 10.79 4.42
N LEU A 395 1.65 10.26 5.51
CA LEU A 395 1.11 9.15 6.31
C LEU A 395 0.09 9.61 7.37
N ASN A 396 -0.27 10.90 7.43
CA ASN A 396 -1.36 11.38 8.29
C ASN A 396 -2.70 10.68 8.00
N SER A 397 -2.89 10.14 6.79
CA SER A 397 -4.06 9.35 6.42
C SER A 397 -3.99 7.89 6.90
N MET A 398 -2.79 7.30 6.93
CA MET A 398 -2.56 5.91 7.31
C MET A 398 -2.43 5.74 8.83
N ALA A 399 -1.85 6.72 9.53
CA ALA A 399 -1.88 6.81 10.98
C ALA A 399 -3.32 6.94 11.50
N ARG A 400 -4.17 7.74 10.83
CA ARG A 400 -5.62 7.81 11.08
C ARG A 400 -6.36 6.49 10.85
N ARG A 401 -5.93 5.69 9.87
CA ARG A 401 -6.53 4.39 9.55
C ARG A 401 -6.05 3.26 10.46
N LEU A 402 -4.82 3.33 10.97
CA LEU A 402 -4.23 2.33 11.88
C LEU A 402 -4.48 2.66 13.36
N SER A 403 -4.77 3.92 13.71
CA SER A 403 -5.08 4.35 15.09
C SER A 403 -6.51 4.05 15.55
N GLY A 404 -7.39 3.56 14.67
CA GLY A 404 -8.81 3.32 14.97
C GLY A 404 -9.13 2.11 15.85
N ARG A 405 -8.18 1.58 16.64
CA ARG A 405 -8.41 0.38 17.48
C ARG A 405 -7.79 0.42 18.89
N GLY A 406 -7.32 1.58 19.35
CA GLY A 406 -6.91 1.77 20.76
C GLY A 406 -7.91 2.67 21.50
N PRO A 407 -8.13 2.47 22.80
CA PRO A 407 -8.94 3.40 23.59
C PRO A 407 -8.24 4.77 23.57
N SER A 408 -8.98 5.80 23.14
CA SER A 408 -8.48 7.17 23.00
C SER A 408 -9.37 8.11 23.80
N ILE A 409 -8.75 8.97 24.60
CA ILE A 409 -9.43 10.05 25.30
C ILE A 409 -9.30 11.28 24.44
N GLU A 410 -10.42 11.88 24.08
CA GLU A 410 -10.47 13.09 23.28
C GLU A 410 -10.95 14.25 24.15
N VAL A 411 -10.20 15.35 24.11
CA VAL A 411 -10.52 16.60 24.79
C VAL A 411 -10.70 17.67 23.72
N GLU A 412 -11.89 18.24 23.63
CA GLU A 412 -12.24 19.22 22.62
C GLU A 412 -12.69 20.53 23.28
N SER A 413 -12.01 21.63 22.96
CA SER A 413 -12.42 22.98 23.33
C SER A 413 -13.57 23.42 22.42
N LEU A 414 -14.68 23.86 23.01
CA LEU A 414 -15.89 24.26 22.29
C LEU A 414 -15.98 25.77 22.12
N THR A 415 -16.72 26.22 21.10
CA THR A 415 -17.08 27.64 20.92
C THR A 415 -18.09 28.15 21.95
N THR A 416 -18.80 27.23 22.62
CA THR A 416 -19.79 27.55 23.64
C THR A 416 -19.12 27.90 24.97
N ARG A 417 -19.68 28.86 25.71
CA ARG A 417 -19.18 29.27 27.03
C ARG A 417 -20.33 29.64 27.98
N ASN A 418 -20.06 29.67 29.28
CA ASN A 418 -20.96 30.27 30.25
C ASN A 418 -21.25 31.74 29.88
N PRO A 419 -22.50 32.25 29.97
CA PRO A 419 -22.81 33.65 29.67
C PRO A 419 -22.00 34.67 30.48
N ARG A 420 -21.51 34.28 31.66
CA ARG A 420 -20.67 35.12 32.53
C ARG A 420 -19.16 35.05 32.21
N SER A 421 -18.75 34.16 31.31
CA SER A 421 -17.35 34.02 30.90
C SER A 421 -16.95 35.08 29.88
N GLN A 422 -15.77 35.66 30.07
CA GLN A 422 -15.18 36.68 29.19
C GLN A 422 -14.50 36.06 27.97
N GLY A 423 -14.20 34.76 28.01
CA GLY A 423 -13.44 34.03 26.98
C GLY A 423 -13.99 32.63 26.72
N HIS A 424 -13.24 31.83 25.97
CA HIS A 424 -13.51 30.40 25.75
C HIS A 424 -12.22 29.58 25.90
N GLU A 425 -11.35 30.03 26.81
CA GLU A 425 -10.06 29.39 27.02
C GLU A 425 -10.22 28.03 27.69
N VAL A 426 -9.39 27.08 27.29
CA VAL A 426 -9.28 25.77 27.93
C VAL A 426 -7.83 25.53 28.29
N TRP A 427 -7.60 25.29 29.58
CA TRP A 427 -6.30 25.04 30.18
C TRP A 427 -6.29 23.61 30.73
N LEU A 428 -5.56 22.72 30.07
CA LEU A 428 -5.30 21.37 30.54
C LEU A 428 -3.98 21.37 31.34
N LEU A 429 -4.10 21.19 32.66
CA LEU A 429 -2.99 21.34 33.60
C LEU A 429 -2.16 20.06 33.72
N SER A 430 -2.82 18.90 33.79
CA SER A 430 -2.14 17.60 33.85
C SER A 430 -3.10 16.46 33.51
N CYS A 431 -2.54 15.31 33.15
CA CYS A 431 -3.27 14.05 33.00
C CYS A 431 -2.54 12.96 33.79
N TRP A 432 -3.22 12.29 34.72
CA TRP A 432 -2.70 11.14 35.45
C TRP A 432 -3.27 9.85 34.86
N PHE A 433 -2.45 8.81 34.74
CA PHE A 433 -2.89 7.50 34.28
C PHE A 433 -2.42 6.40 35.23
N THR A 434 -3.34 5.50 35.59
CA THR A 434 -3.04 4.37 36.47
C THR A 434 -2.09 3.37 35.81
N ASP A 435 -2.26 3.09 34.52
CA ASP A 435 -1.38 2.20 33.74
C ASP A 435 0.07 2.68 33.65
N PHE A 436 0.28 4.00 33.71
CA PHE A 436 1.59 4.63 33.68
C PHE A 436 2.17 4.86 35.10
N GLY A 437 1.32 4.84 36.13
CA GLY A 437 1.70 5.13 37.52
C GLY A 437 2.22 6.55 37.73
N GLY A 438 1.77 7.51 36.92
CA GLY A 438 2.36 8.85 36.85
C GLY A 438 1.56 9.86 36.02
N TYR A 439 2.09 11.09 35.95
CA TYR A 439 1.59 12.15 35.08
C TYR A 439 2.10 12.00 33.64
N PHE A 440 1.19 12.09 32.68
CA PHE A 440 1.49 12.12 31.25
C PHE A 440 2.12 13.47 30.84
N PRO A 441 3.24 13.45 30.10
CA PRO A 441 3.83 14.68 29.57
C PRO A 441 2.96 15.24 28.44
N LEU A 442 2.39 16.43 28.66
CA LEU A 442 1.41 17.03 27.75
C LEU A 442 1.99 17.41 26.38
N GLU A 443 3.30 17.58 26.27
CA GLU A 443 4.01 17.77 24.99
C GLU A 443 3.89 16.58 24.04
N HIS A 444 3.42 15.42 24.52
CA HIS A 444 3.19 14.23 23.72
C HIS A 444 1.73 14.02 23.30
N ALA A 445 0.83 14.92 23.72
CA ALA A 445 -0.56 14.90 23.29
C ALA A 445 -0.65 15.21 21.78
N LEU A 446 -1.59 14.58 21.06
CA LEU A 446 -1.77 14.82 19.63
C LEU A 446 -2.85 15.88 19.41
N PHE A 447 -2.44 17.01 18.86
CA PHE A 447 -3.31 18.10 18.44
C PHE A 447 -2.77 18.72 17.15
N GLU A 448 -3.62 19.44 16.43
CA GLU A 448 -3.21 20.12 15.20
C GLU A 448 -2.17 21.22 15.51
N PRO A 449 -1.08 21.35 14.73
CA PRO A 449 -0.06 22.37 14.98
C PRO A 449 -0.65 23.78 15.14
N GLY A 450 -0.23 24.47 16.19
CA GLY A 450 -0.68 25.82 16.54
C GLY A 450 -2.06 25.90 17.23
N THR A 451 -2.78 24.79 17.42
CA THR A 451 -4.11 24.80 18.07
C THR A 451 -4.07 24.86 19.59
N PHE A 452 -3.22 24.05 20.21
CA PHE A 452 -2.85 24.16 21.61
C PHE A 452 -1.42 24.69 21.72
N GLU A 453 -1.21 25.57 22.69
CA GLU A 453 0.08 26.15 23.00
C GLU A 453 0.56 25.64 24.37
N PRO A 454 1.78 25.10 24.47
CA PRO A 454 2.39 24.82 25.76
C PRO A 454 2.74 26.14 26.45
N ARG A 455 2.26 26.32 27.67
CA ARG A 455 2.56 27.47 28.54
C ARG A 455 3.36 27.00 29.76
N PRO A 456 4.51 27.61 30.08
CA PRO A 456 5.26 27.29 31.29
C PRO A 456 4.38 27.40 32.54
N ASN A 457 4.47 26.40 33.41
CA ASN A 457 3.75 26.33 34.67
C ASN A 457 4.56 25.49 35.66
N ASP A 458 5.18 26.15 36.63
CA ASP A 458 6.04 25.51 37.65
C ASP A 458 5.28 24.52 38.55
N ASN A 459 3.95 24.63 38.59
CA ASN A 459 3.09 23.73 39.36
C ASN A 459 2.61 22.53 38.52
N ALA A 460 2.91 22.48 37.22
CA ALA A 460 2.60 21.34 36.37
C ALA A 460 3.69 20.26 36.51
N PRO A 461 3.35 18.96 36.54
CA PRO A 461 4.31 17.86 36.72
C PRO A 461 5.49 17.81 35.75
N HIS A 462 5.36 18.43 34.57
CA HIS A 462 6.38 18.51 33.52
C HIS A 462 6.69 19.98 33.11
N GLY A 463 6.42 20.93 34.02
CA GLY A 463 6.77 22.34 33.88
C GLY A 463 5.93 23.14 32.88
N HIS A 464 4.92 22.53 32.23
CA HIS A 464 4.09 23.19 31.22
C HIS A 464 2.63 22.70 31.28
N SER A 465 1.69 23.55 30.88
CA SER A 465 0.27 23.24 30.67
C SER A 465 -0.11 23.49 29.21
N LEU A 466 -1.17 22.84 28.70
CA LEU A 466 -1.68 23.11 27.36
C LEU A 466 -2.83 24.10 27.42
N VAL A 467 -2.75 25.13 26.58
CA VAL A 467 -3.75 26.20 26.53
C VAL A 467 -4.25 26.37 25.11
N THR A 468 -5.54 26.58 24.97
CA THR A 468 -6.12 27.05 23.71
C THR A 468 -7.17 28.11 23.99
N SER A 469 -7.23 29.12 23.13
CA SER A 469 -8.27 30.16 23.11
C SER A 469 -9.12 30.06 21.84
N ARG A 470 -9.12 28.89 21.19
CA ARG A 470 -9.91 28.61 19.99
C ARG A 470 -10.42 27.17 20.01
N PRO A 471 -11.41 26.83 19.17
CA PRO A 471 -11.86 25.45 19.02
C PRO A 471 -10.70 24.58 18.56
N ALA A 472 -10.41 23.56 19.34
CA ALA A 472 -9.24 22.73 19.16
C ALA A 472 -9.46 21.40 19.85
N ARG A 473 -8.82 20.37 19.32
CA ARG A 473 -8.93 19.01 19.80
C ARG A 473 -7.57 18.47 20.16
N VAL A 474 -7.48 17.83 21.32
CA VAL A 474 -6.32 17.06 21.74
C VAL A 474 -6.71 15.63 22.04
N GLN A 475 -5.96 14.69 21.45
CA GLN A 475 -6.14 13.26 21.60
C GLN A 475 -5.03 12.66 22.45
N LEU A 476 -5.43 11.91 23.48
CA LEU A 476 -4.56 11.17 24.37
C LEU A 476 -4.71 9.68 24.06
N PHE A 477 -3.63 9.06 23.57
CA PHE A 477 -3.59 7.63 23.23
C PHE A 477 -3.23 6.80 24.46
N GLN A 478 -4.11 6.79 25.44
CA GLN A 478 -3.94 6.09 26.71
C GLN A 478 -5.26 5.46 27.14
N SER A 479 -5.17 4.38 27.93
CA SER A 479 -6.34 3.75 28.53
C SER A 479 -7.10 4.75 29.42
N PRO A 480 -8.43 4.86 29.29
CA PRO A 480 -9.25 5.69 30.17
C PRO A 480 -9.39 5.13 31.58
N GLN A 481 -9.09 3.84 31.79
CA GLN A 481 -9.24 3.19 33.09
C GLN A 481 -8.30 3.83 34.11
N GLY A 482 -8.89 4.52 35.10
CA GLY A 482 -8.16 5.25 36.13
C GLY A 482 -7.40 6.47 35.60
N ALA A 483 -7.86 7.06 34.49
CA ALA A 483 -7.36 8.32 33.97
C ALA A 483 -8.03 9.51 34.69
N ARG A 484 -7.22 10.50 35.11
CA ARG A 484 -7.70 11.73 35.75
C ARG A 484 -7.11 12.94 35.04
N LEU A 485 -7.98 13.83 34.57
CA LEU A 485 -7.60 15.05 33.86
C LEU A 485 -7.86 16.26 34.75
N MET A 486 -6.89 17.16 34.84
CA MET A 486 -7.00 18.38 35.64
C MET A 486 -7.10 19.61 34.72
N PHE A 487 -8.14 20.41 34.91
CA PHE A 487 -8.36 21.65 34.16
C PHE A 487 -8.33 22.87 35.09
N LEU A 488 -7.86 24.01 34.57
CA LEU A 488 -8.02 25.31 35.25
C LEU A 488 -9.41 25.87 34.93
N ARG A 489 -10.05 26.46 35.94
CA ARG A 489 -11.29 27.22 35.81
C ARG A 489 -11.05 28.66 36.19
N HIS A 490 -11.46 29.60 35.35
CA HIS A 490 -11.33 31.03 35.59
C HIS A 490 -12.37 31.83 34.79
N GLY A 491 -12.38 33.15 34.95
CA GLY A 491 -13.37 34.04 34.34
C GLY A 491 -13.32 34.12 32.81
N TRP A 492 -12.32 33.52 32.16
CA TRP A 492 -12.19 33.44 30.70
C TRP A 492 -12.37 32.03 30.15
N SER A 493 -12.68 31.04 30.99
CA SER A 493 -12.77 29.65 30.57
C SER A 493 -14.04 29.35 29.75
N GLY A 494 -13.90 28.46 28.76
CA GLY A 494 -14.99 27.96 27.92
C GLY A 494 -15.56 26.61 28.38
N HIS A 495 -16.34 25.97 27.52
CA HIS A 495 -16.71 24.57 27.72
C HIS A 495 -15.68 23.63 27.09
N VAL A 496 -15.48 22.48 27.72
CA VAL A 496 -14.70 21.38 27.18
C VAL A 496 -15.57 20.14 27.01
N ALA A 497 -15.50 19.49 25.85
CA ALA A 497 -16.09 18.17 25.62
C ALA A 497 -15.02 17.11 25.85
N LEU A 498 -15.34 16.13 26.70
CA LEU A 498 -14.52 14.94 26.92
C LEU A 498 -15.20 13.75 26.30
N THR A 499 -14.53 13.07 25.38
CA THR A 499 -15.04 11.86 24.72
C THR A 499 -14.15 10.67 25.03
N VAL A 500 -14.75 9.62 25.60
CA VAL A 500 -14.10 8.34 25.90
C VAL A 500 -14.96 7.22 25.36
N ASP A 501 -14.39 6.35 24.54
CA ASP A 501 -15.08 5.19 23.94
C ASP A 501 -16.44 5.55 23.29
N GLY A 502 -16.51 6.74 22.67
CA GLY A 502 -17.71 7.25 21.99
C GLY A 502 -18.73 7.95 22.89
N ASN A 503 -18.53 7.97 24.21
CA ASN A 503 -19.38 8.70 25.15
C ASN A 503 -18.79 10.09 25.42
N THR A 504 -19.58 11.13 25.14
CA THR A 504 -19.17 12.53 25.31
C THR A 504 -19.87 13.15 26.52
N GLN A 505 -19.12 13.93 27.30
CA GLN A 505 -19.65 14.79 28.36
C GLN A 505 -19.05 16.19 28.23
N VAL A 506 -19.91 17.21 28.24
CA VAL A 506 -19.51 18.62 28.20
C VAL A 506 -19.40 19.15 29.64
N ILE A 507 -18.30 19.85 29.91
CA ILE A 507 -17.98 20.41 31.22
C ILE A 507 -17.79 21.92 31.08
N ASP A 508 -18.51 22.69 31.90
CA ASP A 508 -18.33 24.13 32.02
C ASP A 508 -17.13 24.42 32.93
N LEU A 509 -16.10 25.03 32.38
CA LEU A 509 -14.89 25.38 33.12
C LEU A 509 -14.95 26.81 33.69
N TYR A 510 -16.08 27.51 33.61
CA TYR A 510 -16.18 28.85 34.21
C TYR A 510 -16.07 28.80 35.74
N SER A 511 -15.31 29.75 36.29
CA SER A 511 -15.33 30.08 37.72
C SER A 511 -15.03 31.57 37.93
N GLU A 512 -15.78 32.20 38.85
CA GLU A 512 -15.57 33.60 39.23
C GLU A 512 -14.24 33.80 39.98
N GLN A 513 -13.84 32.81 40.79
CA GLN A 513 -12.51 32.76 41.42
C GLN A 513 -11.70 31.62 40.80
N PRO A 514 -10.46 31.86 40.35
CA PRO A 514 -9.66 30.81 39.72
C PRO A 514 -9.48 29.58 40.62
N ASP A 515 -9.89 28.40 40.14
CA ASP A 515 -9.71 27.12 40.80
C ASP A 515 -9.34 26.02 39.78
N SER A 516 -9.25 24.77 40.24
CA SER A 516 -9.01 23.62 39.35
C SER A 516 -10.06 22.55 39.55
N ILE A 517 -10.34 21.82 38.47
CA ILE A 517 -11.29 20.71 38.47
C ILE A 517 -10.61 19.45 37.98
N GLU A 518 -10.77 18.38 38.75
CA GLU A 518 -10.33 17.04 38.37
C GLU A 518 -11.53 16.27 37.80
N VAL A 519 -11.33 15.70 36.62
CA VAL A 519 -12.30 14.84 35.97
C VAL A 519 -11.74 13.43 35.95
N ASP A 520 -12.40 12.52 36.66
CA ASP A 520 -12.06 11.11 36.71
C ASP A 520 -12.87 10.34 35.66
N LEU A 521 -12.14 9.73 34.72
CA LEU A 521 -12.68 9.04 33.56
C LEU A 521 -12.92 7.54 33.80
N SER A 522 -12.81 7.07 35.05
CA SER A 522 -12.99 5.65 35.40
C SER A 522 -14.44 5.15 35.31
N SER A 523 -15.44 6.03 35.24
CA SER A 523 -16.86 5.70 35.09
C SER A 523 -17.59 6.70 34.21
N TYR A 524 -18.68 6.31 33.53
CA TYR A 524 -19.59 7.24 32.84
C TYR A 524 -20.95 7.33 33.58
N PRO A 525 -21.52 8.53 33.82
CA PRO A 525 -20.94 9.85 33.55
C PRO A 525 -19.65 10.07 34.35
N PHE A 526 -18.72 10.85 33.78
CA PHE A 526 -17.42 11.11 34.40
C PHE A 526 -17.62 11.82 35.73
N SER A 527 -16.92 11.35 36.76
CA SER A 527 -17.03 11.94 38.07
C SER A 527 -16.15 13.18 38.14
N ILE A 528 -16.73 14.27 38.65
CA ILE A 528 -16.08 15.58 38.66
C ILE A 528 -15.86 15.97 40.12
N ARG A 529 -14.62 16.31 40.46
CA ARG A 529 -14.24 16.81 41.79
C ARG A 529 -13.62 18.19 41.63
N VAL A 530 -14.23 19.19 42.25
CA VAL A 530 -13.62 20.52 42.36
C VAL A 530 -12.52 20.42 43.42
N ALA A 531 -11.28 20.65 43.00
CA ALA A 531 -10.15 20.72 43.91
C ALA A 531 -9.92 22.19 44.27
N CYS A 532 -10.23 22.59 45.50
CA CYS A 532 -9.88 23.92 46.00
C CYS A 532 -8.35 24.05 46.07
N VAL A 533 -7.77 24.94 45.26
CA VAL A 533 -6.34 25.27 45.37
C VAL A 533 -6.16 26.58 46.13
N ASN A 534 -6.02 26.47 47.45
CA ASN A 534 -5.24 27.43 48.22
C ASN A 534 -3.76 27.17 47.91
N ARG A 535 -3.27 27.65 46.76
CA ARG A 535 -1.84 27.82 46.34
C ARG A 535 -1.72 28.14 44.84
N PHE A 536 -2.40 29.18 44.36
CA PHE A 536 -1.99 29.91 43.15
C PHE A 536 -1.73 31.36 43.56
N ALA A 537 -0.57 31.61 44.16
CA ALA A 537 -0.14 32.95 44.55
C ALA A 537 1.00 33.42 43.63
N ALA A 538 0.64 34.11 42.54
CA ALA A 538 1.28 35.32 42.00
C ALA A 538 0.70 35.61 40.60
N PRO A 539 0.56 36.89 40.21
CA PRO A 539 -0.55 37.37 39.38
C PRO A 539 -0.37 37.11 37.88
N LEU A 540 -1.48 36.77 37.22
CA LEU A 540 -1.71 37.04 35.80
C LEU A 540 -1.54 38.55 35.56
N SER A 541 -0.31 38.98 35.28
CA SER A 541 -0.03 40.37 34.96
C SER A 541 -0.55 40.70 33.55
N GLN A 542 -1.55 41.58 33.55
CA GLN A 542 -2.09 42.39 32.46
C GLN A 542 -1.17 42.61 31.24
N ARG A 543 -1.50 41.96 30.11
CA ARG A 543 -1.84 42.55 28.78
C ARG A 543 -1.54 41.58 27.65
#